data_AF-A0A3P8Z3P7-F1
#
_entry.id   AF-A0A3P8Z3P7-F1
#
_cell.length_a   1.000
_cell.length_b   1.000
_cell.length_c   1.000
_cell.angle_alpha   90.00
_cell.angle_beta   90.00
_cell.angle_gamma   90.00
#
_symmetry.space_group_name_H-M   'P 1'
#
loop_
_entity.id
_entity.type
_entity.pdbx_description
1 polymer ?
#
loop_
_entity_poly.entity_id
_entity_poly.type
_entity_poly.pdbx_seq_one_letter_code
_entity_poly.pdbx_strand_id
1 'polypeptide(L)'
;ETAWDQHRHAGQSVTGNVSVHSVRYQRGEFACRCSGHDGGIAPLSNPGSYCILSCHVLQESLLSSASGYRNYRGILNWCVVMLVLSNARLFLENLIKYGILVDPIQVVSLFLKDPYSWPALCLVIVSNVFIMAALYTERRLSVGTISETTGTFLHFVNLTTLLCFPSATVLTLTSMTPVGGVFALGVFTILFLKLYSYKDVNMWCREIRHSNARTLTRSQSCPSVARSNGSAVHAHVSYPGNLTHRDIYYFVLAPTLCYELNFPRSPRIRKSFLLRRLFEMVRSTWMVPTIQNSMKPFQDMDFSRMMERMLKLAVPNHLIWLIFFYWFFHSSMNFVAELLQFGDREFYRDWWNSETVTYFWSNWNIPVHKWCLRHFYQPIMRRGVSKWVARTAVFLLSAFFHEYLVSVPLKMFRLWAFMGMMAQIPLAWFVSRFLRGNYGNAAVWISLIIGQPVAVLMYFHDYYVLHYVPQS
;
A
#
# COMPACT_ATOMS: atom_id res chain seq x y z
N GLU A 1 63.09 -3.58 -44.32
CA GLU A 1 62.36 -3.72 -45.59
C GLU A 1 60.91 -3.29 -45.39
N THR A 2 60.47 -2.37 -46.26
CA THR A 2 59.09 -2.05 -46.73
C THR A 2 57.98 -1.81 -45.68
N ALA A 3 57.45 -0.60 -45.41
CA ALA A 3 56.89 0.51 -46.22
C ALA A 3 55.37 0.43 -46.51
N TRP A 4 54.73 1.62 -46.51
CA TRP A 4 53.39 2.03 -47.04
C TRP A 4 52.18 1.90 -46.07
N ASP A 5 51.25 2.84 -45.87
CA ASP A 5 51.03 4.23 -46.34
C ASP A 5 49.92 4.94 -45.48
N GLN A 6 49.76 6.25 -45.70
CA GLN A 6 48.94 7.29 -45.01
C GLN A 6 47.42 7.05 -44.77
N HIS A 7 46.86 7.55 -43.64
CA HIS A 7 45.87 8.67 -43.56
C HIS A 7 44.99 8.75 -42.26
N ARG A 8 44.86 10.00 -41.76
CA ARG A 8 43.69 10.71 -41.12
C ARG A 8 43.26 10.51 -39.64
N HIS A 9 43.34 11.66 -38.94
CA HIS A 9 42.52 12.23 -37.84
C HIS A 9 42.28 11.40 -36.56
N ALA A 10 42.97 11.67 -35.45
CA ALA A 10 42.78 12.80 -34.50
C ALA A 10 41.58 12.64 -33.53
N GLY A 11 41.86 11.97 -32.40
CA GLY A 11 41.46 12.33 -31.03
C GLY A 11 39.99 12.54 -30.67
N GLN A 12 39.35 11.55 -30.05
CA GLN A 12 38.26 11.79 -29.09
C GLN A 12 38.43 10.92 -27.83
N SER A 13 38.44 11.62 -26.71
CA SER A 13 38.64 11.16 -25.35
C SER A 13 37.39 10.50 -24.75
N VAL A 14 37.66 9.44 -24.00
CA VAL A 14 36.78 8.74 -23.04
C VAL A 14 36.23 9.71 -21.99
N THR A 15 34.91 9.74 -21.77
CA THR A 15 34.31 9.91 -20.42
C THR A 15 32.84 9.46 -20.41
N GLY A 16 32.51 8.60 -19.45
CA GLY A 16 31.17 8.09 -19.21
C GLY A 16 30.21 9.14 -18.66
N ASN A 17 28.94 8.98 -19.04
CA ASN A 17 27.81 9.74 -18.52
C ASN A 17 27.56 9.40 -17.04
N VAL A 18 28.05 10.24 -16.14
CA VAL A 18 27.50 10.40 -14.79
C VAL A 18 26.59 11.61 -14.82
N SER A 19 25.28 11.38 -14.90
CA SER A 19 24.26 12.42 -14.80
C SER A 19 24.14 12.89 -13.34
N VAL A 20 25.04 13.79 -12.96
CA VAL A 20 24.83 14.70 -11.83
C VAL A 20 23.70 15.65 -12.26
N HIS A 21 22.51 15.49 -11.67
CA HIS A 21 21.47 16.52 -11.76
C HIS A 21 21.98 17.76 -11.02
N SER A 22 22.68 18.62 -11.76
CA SER A 22 22.99 19.97 -11.32
C SER A 22 21.66 20.70 -11.15
N VAL A 23 21.50 21.29 -9.97
CA VAL A 23 20.50 22.33 -9.72
C VAL A 23 20.83 23.43 -10.72
N ARG A 24 20.04 23.51 -11.80
CA ARG A 24 20.10 24.60 -12.76
C ARG A 24 19.62 25.83 -12.00
N TYR A 25 20.57 26.56 -11.40
CA TYR A 25 20.37 27.95 -11.03
C TYR A 25 19.89 28.63 -12.33
N GLN A 26 18.61 29.00 -12.39
CA GLN A 26 18.13 29.86 -13.45
C GLN A 26 18.94 31.15 -13.33
N ARG A 27 19.95 31.29 -14.20
CA ARG A 27 20.48 32.60 -14.56
C ARG A 27 19.25 33.40 -14.99
N GLY A 28 18.92 34.43 -14.22
CA GLY A 28 17.90 35.38 -14.60
C GLY A 28 18.31 36.01 -15.92
N GLU A 29 17.70 35.56 -17.01
CA GLU A 29 17.69 36.33 -18.25
C GLU A 29 16.81 37.55 -17.97
N PHE A 30 17.45 38.68 -17.68
CA PHE A 30 16.78 39.98 -17.69
C PHE A 30 16.38 40.27 -19.14
N ALA A 31 15.14 39.97 -19.51
CA ALA A 31 14.58 40.35 -20.79
C ALA A 31 14.20 41.84 -20.74
N CYS A 32 15.00 42.70 -21.38
CA CYS A 32 14.63 44.09 -21.62
C CYS A 32 13.43 44.17 -22.56
N ARG A 33 12.30 44.71 -22.09
CA ARG A 33 11.18 45.12 -22.95
C ARG A 33 11.30 46.62 -23.21
N CYS A 34 11.74 47.00 -24.42
CA CYS A 34 11.58 48.37 -24.88
C CYS A 34 10.12 48.58 -25.29
N SER A 35 9.39 49.43 -24.57
CA SER A 35 8.03 49.83 -24.96
C SER A 35 8.10 50.78 -26.15
N GLY A 36 7.92 50.23 -27.35
CA GLY A 36 7.64 50.96 -28.58
C GLY A 36 6.62 50.16 -29.39
N HIS A 37 5.54 50.81 -29.78
CA HIS A 37 4.48 50.21 -30.60
C HIS A 37 5.08 49.64 -31.89
N ASP A 38 4.56 48.47 -32.26
CA ASP A 38 4.75 47.74 -33.53
C ASP A 38 6.04 46.94 -33.73
N GLY A 39 5.82 45.68 -34.10
CA GLY A 39 6.84 44.67 -34.31
C GLY A 39 7.77 45.03 -35.46
N GLY A 40 9.00 45.38 -35.12
CA GLY A 40 10.11 45.50 -36.05
C GLY A 40 11.43 45.54 -35.30
N ILE A 41 12.38 44.69 -35.69
CA ILE A 41 13.76 44.76 -35.18
C ILE A 41 14.40 46.01 -35.80
N ALA A 42 14.54 47.08 -35.02
CA ALA A 42 15.21 48.31 -35.45
C ALA A 42 16.73 48.25 -35.11
N PRO A 43 17.63 48.75 -35.98
CA PRO A 43 19.06 48.75 -35.72
C PRO A 43 19.47 49.84 -34.71
N LEU A 44 20.53 49.54 -33.96
CA LEU A 44 21.16 50.40 -32.95
C LEU A 44 21.70 51.70 -33.55
N SER A 45 20.95 52.80 -33.45
CA SER A 45 21.49 54.15 -33.63
C SER A 45 20.63 55.22 -32.97
N ASN A 46 20.53 55.22 -31.64
CA ASN A 46 20.07 56.41 -30.92
C ASN A 46 20.69 56.47 -29.50
N PRO A 47 21.48 57.51 -29.15
CA PRO A 47 22.16 57.60 -27.85
C PRO A 47 21.25 58.10 -26.71
N GLY A 48 19.96 57.74 -26.74
CA GLY A 48 18.95 58.19 -25.77
C GLY A 48 17.93 57.14 -25.33
N SER A 49 18.08 55.88 -25.74
CA SER A 49 17.17 54.81 -25.32
C SER A 49 17.62 54.21 -23.98
N TYR A 50 17.10 54.75 -22.87
CA TYR A 50 17.19 54.10 -21.57
C TYR A 50 16.44 52.75 -21.63
N CYS A 51 17.18 51.66 -21.74
CA CYS A 51 16.63 50.32 -21.68
C CYS A 51 16.27 50.04 -20.22
N ILE A 52 15.00 50.22 -19.83
CA ILE A 52 14.54 49.93 -18.47
C ILE A 52 14.61 48.40 -18.30
N LEU A 53 15.66 47.91 -17.63
CA LEU A 53 15.73 46.52 -17.18
C LEU A 53 14.62 46.30 -16.13
N SER A 54 13.47 45.79 -16.56
CA SER A 54 12.42 45.38 -15.63
C SER A 54 12.86 44.13 -14.88
N CYS A 55 13.11 44.27 -13.58
CA CYS A 55 13.36 43.15 -12.68
C CYS A 55 12.07 42.44 -12.24
N HIS A 56 10.92 43.06 -12.50
CA HIS A 56 9.61 42.52 -12.14
C HIS A 56 8.99 41.81 -13.35
N VAL A 57 8.58 40.57 -13.11
CA VAL A 57 7.85 39.71 -14.05
C VAL A 57 6.48 39.43 -13.47
N LEU A 58 5.45 39.40 -14.32
CA LEU A 58 4.13 38.92 -13.94
C LEU A 58 4.25 37.44 -13.56
N GLN A 59 4.21 37.18 -12.26
CA GLN A 59 4.32 35.84 -11.69
C GLN A 59 3.32 35.73 -10.55
N GLU A 60 2.76 34.54 -10.38
CA GLU A 60 1.89 34.27 -9.26
C GLU A 60 2.69 33.88 -8.01
N SER A 61 2.10 34.12 -6.83
CA SER A 61 2.66 33.62 -5.58
C SER A 61 2.73 32.09 -5.60
N LEU A 62 3.81 31.49 -5.08
CA LEU A 62 4.04 30.04 -5.10
C LEU A 62 2.95 29.21 -4.40
N LEU A 63 2.20 29.80 -3.46
CA LEU A 63 1.09 29.13 -2.79
C LEU A 63 -0.28 29.44 -3.44
N SER A 64 -0.30 30.29 -4.48
CA SER A 64 -1.48 30.51 -5.31
C SER A 64 -1.86 29.21 -6.00
N SER A 65 -3.16 28.94 -6.09
CA SER A 65 -3.70 27.77 -6.79
C SER A 65 -3.32 27.74 -8.27
N ALA A 66 -3.14 28.91 -8.91
CA ALA A 66 -2.79 29.01 -10.32
C ALA A 66 -1.27 29.00 -10.60
N SER A 67 -0.42 28.98 -9.55
CA SER A 67 1.05 28.87 -9.69
C SER A 67 1.54 27.49 -10.15
N GLY A 68 0.74 26.43 -9.95
CA GLY A 68 1.10 25.06 -10.29
C GLY A 68 2.25 24.46 -9.47
N TYR A 69 2.69 25.10 -8.38
CA TYR A 69 3.81 24.62 -7.55
C TYR A 69 3.44 23.33 -6.79
N ARG A 70 4.31 22.31 -6.88
CA ARG A 70 4.08 20.96 -6.31
C ARG A 70 5.18 20.45 -5.38
N ASN A 71 6.26 21.20 -5.17
CA ASN A 71 7.44 20.71 -4.45
C ASN A 71 7.42 21.04 -2.95
N TYR A 72 6.64 20.29 -2.17
CA TYR A 72 6.48 20.52 -0.72
C TYR A 72 7.43 19.70 0.17
N ARG A 73 8.56 19.22 -0.37
CA ARG A 73 9.52 18.37 0.38
C ARG A 73 10.04 19.06 1.65
N GLY A 74 10.25 20.38 1.59
CA GLY A 74 10.69 21.17 2.74
C GLY A 74 9.68 21.16 3.89
N ILE A 75 8.38 21.26 3.57
CA ILE A 75 7.30 21.20 4.57
C ILE A 75 7.25 19.82 5.23
N LEU A 76 7.39 18.75 4.44
CA LEU A 76 7.44 17.39 4.99
C LEU A 76 8.63 17.22 5.96
N ASN A 77 9.82 17.69 5.59
CA ASN A 77 10.99 17.65 6.46
C ASN A 77 10.76 18.46 7.74
N TRP A 78 10.16 19.64 7.63
CA TRP A 78 9.81 20.47 8.78
C TRP A 78 8.81 19.78 9.72
N CYS A 79 7.76 19.14 9.19
CA CYS A 79 6.82 18.35 9.98
C CYS A 79 7.52 17.21 10.73
N VAL A 80 8.46 16.50 10.09
CA VAL A 80 9.25 15.45 10.73
C VAL A 80 10.12 16.03 11.86
N VAL A 81 10.78 17.17 11.64
CA VAL A 81 11.60 17.83 12.65
C VAL A 81 10.75 18.28 13.84
N MET A 82 9.62 18.96 13.60
CA MET A 82 8.71 19.39 14.67
C MET A 82 8.16 18.19 15.46
N LEU A 83 7.81 17.11 14.78
CA LEU A 83 7.34 15.88 15.41
C LEU A 83 8.42 15.24 16.29
N VAL A 84 9.68 15.22 15.83
CA VAL A 84 10.80 14.72 16.63
C VAL A 84 11.05 15.63 17.82
N LEU A 85 11.17 16.95 17.65
CA LEU A 85 11.48 17.88 18.73
C LEU A 85 10.39 17.91 19.82
N SER A 86 9.12 17.90 19.43
CA SER A 86 8.00 17.91 20.38
C SER A 86 7.87 16.63 21.20
N ASN A 87 8.27 15.47 20.64
CA ASN A 87 8.12 14.17 21.29
C ASN A 87 9.44 13.56 21.77
N ALA A 88 10.60 14.13 21.44
CA ALA A 88 11.91 13.57 21.79
C ALA A 88 12.08 13.44 23.30
N ARG A 89 11.64 14.44 24.06
CA ARG A 89 11.67 14.41 25.52
C ARG A 89 10.86 13.23 26.07
N LEU A 90 9.61 13.09 25.63
CA LEU A 90 8.74 12.01 26.11
C LEU A 90 9.21 10.62 25.63
N PHE A 91 9.74 10.52 24.42
CA PHE A 91 10.38 9.31 23.92
C PHE A 91 11.56 8.90 24.79
N LEU A 92 12.42 9.86 25.14
CA LEU A 92 13.58 9.61 26.00
C LEU A 92 13.17 9.28 27.43
N GLU A 93 12.20 10.01 28.00
CA GLU A 93 11.63 9.70 29.32
C GLU A 93 11.00 8.30 29.35
N ASN A 94 10.24 7.91 28.32
CA ASN A 94 9.69 6.56 28.23
C ASN A 94 10.78 5.52 28.07
N LEU A 95 11.80 5.76 27.25
CA LEU A 95 12.92 4.83 27.07
C LEU A 95 13.75 4.67 28.35
N ILE A 96 13.93 5.74 29.13
CA ILE A 96 14.63 5.71 30.42
C ILE A 96 13.78 5.03 31.49
N LYS A 97 12.49 5.39 31.58
CA LYS A 97 11.56 4.92 32.63
C LYS A 97 11.13 3.47 32.45
N TYR A 98 10.87 3.08 31.20
CA TYR A 98 10.35 1.75 30.85
C TYR A 98 11.45 0.86 30.24
N GLY A 99 12.63 1.39 29.91
CA GLY A 99 13.67 0.62 29.23
C GLY A 99 13.19 0.06 27.89
N ILE A 100 13.88 -0.96 27.38
CA ILE A 100 13.29 -1.86 26.39
C ILE A 100 12.39 -2.83 27.17
N LEU A 101 11.13 -2.46 27.36
CA LEU A 101 10.17 -3.17 28.21
C LEU A 101 9.76 -4.56 27.66
N VAL A 102 10.23 -4.93 26.46
CA VAL A 102 9.94 -6.21 25.81
C VAL A 102 11.22 -7.02 25.74
N ASP A 103 11.36 -8.02 26.61
CA ASP A 103 12.37 -9.07 26.42
C ASP A 103 11.82 -10.10 25.41
N PRO A 104 12.34 -10.14 24.17
CA PRO A 104 11.84 -11.05 23.15
C PRO A 104 12.05 -12.52 23.54
N ILE A 105 13.11 -12.81 24.31
CA ILE A 105 13.44 -14.17 24.74
C ILE A 105 12.44 -14.63 25.79
N GLN A 106 12.10 -13.75 26.73
CA GLN A 106 11.08 -14.05 27.74
C GLN A 106 9.70 -14.25 27.12
N VAL A 107 9.29 -13.42 26.15
CA VAL A 107 8.01 -13.58 25.43
C VAL A 107 7.93 -14.93 24.71
N VAL A 108 8.99 -15.33 24.02
CA VAL A 108 9.05 -16.65 23.36
C VAL A 108 9.02 -17.78 24.38
N SER A 109 9.75 -17.66 25.50
CA SER A 109 9.73 -18.68 26.56
C SER A 109 8.35 -18.84 27.21
N LEU A 110 7.63 -17.73 27.42
CA LEU A 110 6.28 -17.72 27.98
C LEU A 110 5.29 -18.37 27.01
N PHE A 111 5.42 -18.07 25.71
CA PHE A 111 4.62 -18.70 24.66
C PHE A 111 4.85 -20.22 24.58
N LEU A 112 6.11 -20.68 24.68
CA LEU A 112 6.41 -22.11 24.67
C LEU A 112 5.95 -22.85 25.94
N LYS A 113 5.88 -22.13 27.08
CA LYS A 113 5.42 -22.69 28.35
C LYS A 113 3.91 -22.93 28.39
N ASP A 114 3.12 -22.01 27.83
CA ASP A 114 1.67 -22.18 27.70
C ASP A 114 1.17 -21.58 26.37
N PRO A 115 1.18 -22.36 25.27
CA PRO A 115 0.78 -21.86 23.95
C PRO A 115 -0.71 -21.53 23.88
N TYR A 116 -1.55 -22.18 24.69
CA TYR A 116 -3.01 -21.95 24.69
C TYR A 116 -3.38 -20.62 25.32
N SER A 117 -2.51 -20.04 26.16
CA SER A 117 -2.69 -18.69 26.71
C SER A 117 -2.57 -17.58 25.65
N TRP A 118 -1.95 -17.84 24.49
CA TRP A 118 -1.80 -16.88 23.38
C TRP A 118 -2.48 -17.39 22.10
N PRO A 119 -3.84 -17.45 22.06
CA PRO A 119 -4.58 -18.04 20.95
C PRO A 119 -4.33 -17.34 19.60
N ALA A 120 -4.02 -16.03 19.61
CA ALA A 120 -3.71 -15.28 18.39
C ALA A 120 -2.45 -15.81 17.67
N LEU A 121 -1.38 -16.09 18.41
CA LEU A 121 -0.13 -16.62 17.84
C LEU A 121 -0.34 -18.06 17.35
N CYS A 122 -1.07 -18.87 18.10
CA CYS A 122 -1.47 -20.22 17.69
C CYS A 122 -2.25 -20.22 16.37
N LEU A 123 -3.20 -19.30 16.20
CA LEU A 123 -3.92 -19.14 14.93
C LEU A 123 -2.96 -18.80 13.77
N VAL A 124 -2.00 -17.90 13.98
CA VAL A 124 -1.00 -17.57 12.96
C VAL A 124 -0.15 -18.79 12.59
N ILE A 125 0.22 -19.64 13.54
CA ILE A 125 0.94 -20.90 13.25
C ILE A 125 0.05 -21.85 12.44
N VAL A 126 -1.23 -22.01 12.83
CA VAL A 126 -2.21 -22.85 12.14
C VAL A 126 -2.45 -22.39 10.69
N SER A 127 -2.23 -21.10 10.38
CA SER A 127 -2.34 -20.58 9.00
C SER A 127 -1.46 -21.35 7.99
N ASN A 128 -0.35 -21.96 8.43
CA ASN A 128 0.52 -22.79 7.60
C ASN A 128 -0.19 -24.01 7.00
N VAL A 129 -1.19 -24.56 7.70
CA VAL A 129 -1.97 -25.70 7.21
C VAL A 129 -2.69 -25.32 5.91
N PHE A 130 -3.27 -24.11 5.85
CA PHE A 130 -3.97 -23.62 4.66
C PHE A 130 -3.03 -23.31 3.50
N ILE A 131 -1.82 -22.81 3.79
CA ILE A 131 -0.75 -22.60 2.79
C ILE A 131 -0.36 -23.94 2.16
N MET A 132 -0.10 -24.94 3.00
CA MET A 132 0.28 -26.28 2.56
C MET A 132 -0.85 -26.94 1.77
N ALA A 133 -2.09 -26.85 2.25
CA ALA A 133 -3.26 -27.36 1.54
C ALA A 133 -3.34 -26.78 0.12
N ALA A 134 -3.20 -25.45 -0.03
CA ALA A 134 -3.20 -24.81 -1.34
C ALA A 134 -2.06 -25.30 -2.25
N LEU A 135 -0.84 -25.45 -1.72
CA LEU A 135 0.31 -25.95 -2.49
C LEU A 135 0.10 -27.40 -2.94
N TYR A 136 -0.37 -28.28 -2.06
CA TYR A 136 -0.58 -29.68 -2.38
C TYR A 136 -1.73 -29.88 -3.37
N THR A 137 -2.83 -29.12 -3.24
CA THR A 137 -3.89 -29.11 -4.26
C THR A 137 -3.34 -28.71 -5.62
N GLU A 138 -2.54 -27.65 -5.70
CA GLU A 138 -1.92 -27.20 -6.96
C GLU A 138 -0.93 -28.20 -7.54
N ARG A 139 -0.11 -28.87 -6.71
CA ARG A 139 0.77 -29.95 -7.16
C ARG A 139 -0.02 -31.11 -7.76
N ARG A 140 -1.11 -31.52 -7.12
CA ARG A 140 -1.96 -32.63 -7.60
C ARG A 140 -2.67 -32.27 -8.91
N LEU A 141 -3.08 -31.02 -9.07
CA LEU A 141 -3.60 -30.49 -10.34
C LEU A 141 -2.53 -30.46 -11.43
N SER A 142 -1.30 -30.06 -11.11
CA SER A 142 -0.20 -29.96 -12.08
C SER A 142 0.18 -31.28 -12.74
N VAL A 143 0.00 -32.40 -12.03
CA VAL A 143 0.28 -33.76 -12.50
C VAL A 143 -0.95 -34.40 -13.16
N GLY A 144 -2.12 -33.76 -13.06
CA GLY A 144 -3.38 -34.30 -13.62
C GLY A 144 -4.01 -35.41 -12.78
N THR A 145 -3.61 -35.57 -11.52
CA THR A 145 -4.21 -36.58 -10.61
C THR A 145 -5.62 -36.22 -10.16
N ILE A 146 -5.96 -34.93 -10.19
CA ILE A 146 -7.27 -34.39 -9.79
C ILE A 146 -7.82 -33.57 -10.96
N SER A 147 -9.13 -33.63 -11.19
CA SER A 147 -9.80 -32.82 -12.21
C SER A 147 -9.84 -31.33 -11.83
N GLU A 148 -9.94 -30.43 -12.83
CA GLU A 148 -10.02 -28.98 -12.59
C GLU A 148 -11.24 -28.57 -11.75
N THR A 149 -12.36 -29.29 -11.89
CA THR A 149 -13.57 -29.05 -11.10
C THR A 149 -13.35 -29.40 -9.63
N THR A 150 -12.80 -30.57 -9.35
CA THR A 150 -12.47 -30.99 -7.98
C THR A 150 -11.39 -30.10 -7.38
N GLY A 151 -10.36 -29.71 -8.13
CA GLY A 151 -9.35 -28.76 -7.67
C GLY A 151 -9.91 -27.40 -7.31
N THR A 152 -10.78 -26.85 -8.16
CA THR A 152 -11.47 -25.59 -7.89
C THR A 152 -12.35 -25.67 -6.65
N PHE A 153 -13.06 -26.79 -6.46
CA PHE A 153 -13.85 -27.05 -5.26
C PHE A 153 -12.99 -27.12 -3.99
N LEU A 154 -11.87 -27.85 -4.03
CA LEU A 154 -10.92 -27.92 -2.90
C LEU A 154 -10.35 -26.55 -2.53
N HIS A 155 -9.99 -25.73 -3.52
CA HIS A 155 -9.56 -24.35 -3.27
C HIS A 155 -10.68 -23.51 -2.66
N PHE A 156 -11.91 -23.64 -3.14
CA PHE A 156 -13.06 -22.93 -2.59
C PHE A 156 -13.30 -23.30 -1.11
N VAL A 157 -13.25 -24.59 -0.77
CA VAL A 157 -13.36 -25.07 0.61
C VAL A 157 -12.22 -24.49 1.45
N ASN A 158 -10.98 -24.61 1.00
CA ASN A 158 -9.81 -24.10 1.73
C ASN A 158 -9.91 -22.59 2.01
N LEU A 159 -10.28 -21.80 1.00
CA LEU A 159 -10.44 -20.34 1.11
C LEU A 159 -11.63 -19.95 2.00
N THR A 160 -12.73 -20.71 1.97
CA THR A 160 -13.89 -20.46 2.84
C THR A 160 -13.54 -20.76 4.30
N THR A 161 -12.94 -21.93 4.56
CA THR A 161 -12.48 -22.29 5.91
C THR A 161 -11.46 -21.29 6.43
N LEU A 162 -10.58 -20.76 5.57
CA LEU A 162 -9.59 -19.75 5.94
C LEU A 162 -10.22 -18.45 6.48
N LEU A 163 -11.44 -18.08 6.05
CA LEU A 163 -12.14 -16.93 6.61
C LEU A 163 -12.99 -17.30 7.83
N CYS A 164 -13.70 -18.43 7.79
CA CYS A 164 -14.66 -18.82 8.83
C CYS A 164 -14.00 -19.39 10.10
N PHE A 165 -12.90 -20.15 9.96
CA PHE A 165 -12.20 -20.77 11.08
C PHE A 165 -11.64 -19.75 12.09
N PRO A 166 -10.83 -18.74 11.69
CA PRO A 166 -10.29 -17.78 12.64
C PRO A 166 -11.39 -16.89 13.23
N SER A 167 -12.44 -16.54 12.46
CA SER A 167 -13.56 -15.75 13.00
C SER A 167 -14.35 -16.52 14.04
N ALA A 168 -14.66 -17.80 13.79
CA ALA A 168 -15.34 -18.63 14.77
C ALA A 168 -14.50 -18.74 16.05
N THR A 169 -13.19 -18.96 15.92
CA THR A 169 -12.27 -19.07 17.05
C THR A 169 -12.20 -17.78 17.88
N VAL A 170 -12.13 -16.61 17.24
CA VAL A 170 -12.13 -15.32 17.94
C VAL A 170 -13.44 -15.05 18.67
N LEU A 171 -14.58 -15.47 18.10
CA LEU A 171 -15.88 -15.30 18.74
C LEU A 171 -16.08 -16.23 19.93
N THR A 172 -15.68 -17.50 19.80
CA THR A 172 -15.89 -18.53 20.83
C THR A 172 -14.89 -18.44 21.98
N LEU A 173 -13.61 -18.12 21.70
CA LEU A 173 -12.61 -18.00 22.75
C LEU A 173 -12.76 -16.69 23.51
N THR A 174 -12.92 -16.79 24.83
CA THR A 174 -12.99 -15.65 25.75
C THR A 174 -11.60 -15.11 26.11
N SER A 175 -10.55 -15.93 26.02
CA SER A 175 -9.16 -15.53 26.27
C SER A 175 -8.54 -14.68 25.15
N MET A 176 -9.22 -14.53 24.00
CA MET A 176 -8.73 -13.74 22.88
C MET A 176 -8.87 -12.24 23.18
N THR A 177 -7.74 -11.52 23.17
CA THR A 177 -7.76 -10.05 23.28
C THR A 177 -8.21 -9.42 21.95
N PRO A 178 -8.89 -8.26 21.96
CA PRO A 178 -9.34 -7.61 20.72
C PRO A 178 -8.19 -7.29 19.77
N VAL A 179 -7.05 -6.80 20.29
CA VAL A 179 -5.86 -6.50 19.49
C VAL A 179 -5.27 -7.77 18.87
N GLY A 180 -5.20 -8.86 19.64
CA GLY A 180 -4.79 -10.17 19.12
C GLY A 180 -5.75 -10.71 18.06
N GLY A 181 -7.05 -10.50 18.24
CA GLY A 181 -8.08 -10.84 17.27
C GLY A 181 -7.93 -10.07 15.96
N VAL A 182 -7.80 -8.73 16.00
CA VAL A 182 -7.54 -7.90 14.81
C VAL A 182 -6.27 -8.37 14.08
N PHE A 183 -5.20 -8.63 14.83
CA PHE A 183 -3.95 -9.10 14.26
C PHE A 183 -4.11 -10.46 13.55
N ALA A 184 -4.71 -11.45 14.22
CA ALA A 184 -4.93 -12.77 13.65
C ALA A 184 -5.84 -12.71 12.40
N LEU A 185 -7.01 -12.06 12.50
CA LEU A 185 -7.93 -11.92 11.36
C LEU A 185 -7.30 -11.14 10.20
N GLY A 186 -6.47 -10.14 10.49
CA GLY A 186 -5.68 -9.41 9.49
C GLY A 186 -4.72 -10.33 8.73
N VAL A 187 -3.97 -11.18 9.43
CA VAL A 187 -3.08 -12.18 8.81
C VAL A 187 -3.87 -13.15 7.93
N PHE A 188 -4.99 -13.69 8.43
CA PHE A 188 -5.82 -14.63 7.66
C PHE A 188 -6.48 -13.97 6.45
N THR A 189 -6.89 -12.70 6.55
CA THR A 189 -7.43 -11.92 5.42
C THR A 189 -6.36 -11.71 4.35
N ILE A 190 -5.15 -11.30 4.75
CA ILE A 190 -4.02 -11.15 3.81
C ILE A 190 -3.71 -12.50 3.14
N LEU A 191 -3.69 -13.58 3.91
CA LEU A 191 -3.45 -14.92 3.40
C LEU A 191 -4.54 -15.37 2.43
N PHE A 192 -5.80 -15.06 2.71
CA PHE A 192 -6.92 -15.33 1.81
C PHE A 192 -6.74 -14.66 0.45
N LEU A 193 -6.42 -13.36 0.43
CA LEU A 193 -6.19 -12.61 -0.81
C LEU A 193 -5.01 -13.19 -1.58
N LYS A 194 -3.92 -13.55 -0.88
CA LYS A 194 -2.74 -14.17 -1.48
C LYS A 194 -3.05 -15.54 -2.08
N LEU A 195 -3.69 -16.44 -1.33
CA LEU A 195 -4.01 -17.79 -1.81
C LEU A 195 -5.03 -17.78 -2.94
N TYR A 196 -5.96 -16.81 -2.94
CA TYR A 196 -6.85 -16.57 -4.06
C TYR A 196 -6.06 -16.22 -5.33
N SER A 197 -5.13 -15.27 -5.22
CA SER A 197 -4.27 -14.88 -6.34
C SER A 197 -3.37 -16.03 -6.81
N TYR A 198 -2.83 -16.82 -5.87
CA TYR A 198 -2.01 -18.00 -6.17
C TYR A 198 -2.78 -19.03 -6.98
N LYS A 199 -4.02 -19.34 -6.58
CA LYS A 199 -4.92 -20.24 -7.34
C LYS A 199 -5.17 -19.71 -8.75
N ASP A 200 -5.61 -18.46 -8.89
CA ASP A 200 -5.96 -17.88 -10.19
C ASP A 200 -4.79 -17.88 -11.17
N VAL A 201 -3.60 -17.47 -10.72
CA VAL A 201 -2.43 -17.37 -11.58
C VAL A 201 -1.93 -18.74 -12.01
N ASN A 202 -1.91 -19.73 -11.10
CA ASN A 202 -1.55 -21.10 -11.48
C ASN A 202 -2.58 -21.72 -12.43
N MET A 203 -3.88 -21.46 -12.22
CA MET A 203 -4.94 -21.87 -13.13
C MET A 203 -4.73 -21.29 -14.54
N TRP A 204 -4.45 -19.99 -14.66
CA TRP A 204 -4.13 -19.37 -15.96
C TRP A 204 -2.87 -19.97 -16.60
N CYS A 205 -1.84 -20.26 -15.83
CA CYS A 205 -0.64 -20.94 -16.34
C CYS A 205 -0.94 -22.36 -16.85
N ARG A 206 -1.81 -23.12 -16.15
CA ARG A 206 -2.28 -24.43 -16.63
C ARG A 206 -3.06 -24.31 -17.93
N GLU A 207 -4.00 -23.37 -18.01
CA GLU A 207 -4.80 -23.12 -19.22
C GLU A 207 -3.92 -22.79 -20.43
N ILE A 208 -2.92 -21.91 -20.26
CA ILE A 208 -1.95 -21.56 -21.31
C ILE A 208 -1.12 -22.79 -21.72
N ARG A 209 -0.71 -23.63 -20.77
CA ARG A 209 0.04 -24.86 -21.08
C ARG A 209 -0.83 -25.83 -21.90
N HIS A 210 -2.09 -26.01 -21.54
CA HIS A 210 -3.01 -26.87 -22.27
C HIS A 210 -3.34 -26.33 -23.67
N SER A 211 -3.51 -25.01 -23.83
CA SER A 211 -3.74 -24.40 -25.15
C SER A 211 -2.52 -24.50 -26.06
N ASN A 212 -1.32 -24.33 -25.51
CA ASN A 212 -0.06 -24.52 -26.23
C ASN A 212 0.14 -25.99 -26.64
N ALA A 213 -0.17 -26.95 -25.76
CA ALA A 213 -0.12 -28.37 -26.08
C ALA A 213 -1.09 -28.71 -27.23
N ARG A 214 -2.33 -28.22 -27.18
CA ARG A 214 -3.32 -28.40 -28.27
C ARG A 214 -2.86 -27.79 -29.59
N THR A 215 -2.25 -26.60 -29.54
CA THR A 215 -1.70 -25.94 -30.74
C THR A 215 -0.55 -26.74 -31.33
N LEU A 216 0.36 -27.26 -30.51
CA LEU A 216 1.48 -28.11 -30.93
C LEU A 216 1.00 -29.43 -31.56
N THR A 217 -0.02 -30.07 -31.00
CA THR A 217 -0.65 -31.25 -31.60
C THR A 217 -1.33 -30.91 -32.93
N ARG A 218 -1.90 -29.70 -33.06
CA ARG A 218 -2.52 -29.22 -34.31
C ARG A 218 -1.50 -28.79 -35.37
N SER A 219 -0.31 -28.34 -34.97
CA SER A 219 0.79 -27.93 -35.87
C SER A 219 1.74 -29.07 -36.21
N GLN A 220 1.69 -30.21 -35.52
CA GLN A 220 2.44 -31.43 -35.87
C GLN A 220 2.00 -32.07 -37.20
N SER A 221 0.99 -31.51 -37.88
CA SER A 221 0.69 -31.79 -39.29
C SER A 221 1.63 -31.07 -40.28
N CYS A 222 2.52 -30.19 -39.82
CA CYS A 222 3.57 -29.56 -40.63
C CYS A 222 4.93 -29.58 -39.88
N PRO A 223 6.02 -30.11 -40.46
CA PRO A 223 7.32 -30.11 -39.81
C PRO A 223 7.95 -28.72 -39.92
N SER A 224 8.16 -28.02 -38.81
CA SER A 224 9.13 -26.92 -38.78
C SER A 224 9.95 -26.91 -37.51
N VAL A 225 11.26 -26.85 -37.73
CA VAL A 225 12.34 -26.83 -36.75
C VAL A 225 12.46 -25.42 -36.19
N ALA A 226 12.55 -25.29 -34.86
CA ALA A 226 13.10 -24.09 -34.24
C ALA A 226 14.03 -24.48 -33.08
N ARG A 227 15.33 -24.53 -33.39
CA ARG A 227 16.41 -24.40 -32.42
C ARG A 227 16.37 -22.98 -31.85
N SER A 228 16.56 -22.84 -30.54
CA SER A 228 17.16 -21.60 -30.01
C SER A 228 18.21 -21.96 -28.95
N ASN A 229 19.43 -21.50 -29.23
CA ASN A 229 20.63 -21.61 -28.42
C ASN A 229 20.60 -20.59 -27.27
N GLY A 230 21.10 -21.04 -26.11
CA GLY A 230 22.04 -20.33 -25.24
C GLY A 230 21.78 -18.87 -24.84
N SER A 231 21.45 -18.66 -23.57
CA SER A 231 22.23 -17.77 -22.68
C SER A 231 21.78 -17.97 -21.23
N ALA A 232 22.74 -18.16 -20.33
CA ALA A 232 22.50 -18.25 -18.89
C ALA A 232 22.10 -16.87 -18.35
N VAL A 233 20.82 -16.53 -18.48
CA VAL A 233 20.20 -15.33 -17.90
C VAL A 233 19.17 -15.86 -16.91
N HIS A 234 19.37 -15.60 -15.61
CA HIS A 234 18.54 -16.00 -14.46
C HIS A 234 17.39 -16.96 -14.81
N ALA A 235 17.54 -18.26 -14.50
CA ALA A 235 16.57 -19.30 -14.82
C ALA A 235 15.12 -18.83 -14.57
N HIS A 236 14.43 -18.46 -15.65
CA HIS A 236 13.07 -17.93 -15.56
C HIS A 236 12.16 -19.09 -15.15
N VAL A 237 11.60 -19.01 -13.94
CA VAL A 237 10.79 -20.09 -13.40
C VAL A 237 9.51 -20.19 -14.24
N SER A 238 9.28 -21.37 -14.80
CA SER A 238 8.13 -21.67 -15.65
C SER A 238 7.30 -22.76 -15.00
N TYR A 239 5.98 -22.71 -15.17
CA TYR A 239 5.07 -23.71 -14.61
C TYR A 239 5.37 -25.11 -15.20
N PRO A 240 5.47 -26.20 -14.39
CA PRO A 240 5.11 -26.32 -12.97
C PRO A 240 6.28 -26.14 -11.99
N GLY A 241 7.46 -25.69 -12.44
CA GLY A 241 8.67 -25.54 -11.62
C GLY A 241 8.56 -24.51 -10.48
N ASN A 242 7.50 -23.70 -10.46
CA ASN A 242 7.18 -22.74 -9.40
C ASN A 242 6.49 -23.36 -8.18
N LEU A 243 6.07 -24.63 -8.24
CA LEU A 243 5.33 -25.32 -7.17
C LEU A 243 6.26 -25.84 -6.07
N THR A 244 7.14 -24.98 -5.58
CA THR A 244 8.10 -25.28 -4.50
C THR A 244 7.64 -24.67 -3.18
N HIS A 245 8.07 -25.25 -2.06
CA HIS A 245 7.79 -24.67 -0.73
C HIS A 245 8.47 -23.30 -0.58
N ARG A 246 9.65 -23.12 -1.18
CA ARG A 246 10.40 -21.87 -1.13
C ARG A 246 9.64 -20.73 -1.81
N ASP A 247 9.05 -20.98 -2.98
CA ASP A 247 8.38 -19.94 -3.76
C ASP A 247 7.06 -19.51 -3.12
N ILE A 248 6.28 -20.46 -2.59
CA ILE A 248 5.02 -20.12 -1.90
C ILE A 248 5.28 -19.35 -0.61
N TYR A 249 6.27 -19.75 0.20
CA TYR A 249 6.60 -19.00 1.42
C TYR A 249 7.22 -17.64 1.12
N TYR A 250 8.03 -17.55 0.07
CA TYR A 250 8.50 -16.26 -0.40
C TYR A 250 7.33 -15.34 -0.75
N PHE A 251 6.34 -15.84 -1.50
CA PHE A 251 5.15 -15.07 -1.85
C PHE A 251 4.30 -14.72 -0.63
N VAL A 252 4.08 -15.65 0.30
CA VAL A 252 3.30 -15.40 1.52
C VAL A 252 3.90 -14.25 2.33
N LEU A 253 5.23 -14.18 2.43
CA LEU A 253 5.92 -13.12 3.15
C LEU A 253 6.11 -11.83 2.32
N ALA A 254 6.12 -11.91 0.99
CA ALA A 254 6.31 -10.76 0.12
C ALA A 254 5.22 -9.70 0.34
N PRO A 255 5.54 -8.39 0.34
CA PRO A 255 4.58 -7.33 0.61
C PRO A 255 3.72 -6.98 -0.62
N THR A 256 3.15 -8.01 -1.25
CA THR A 256 2.22 -7.94 -2.39
C THR A 256 1.10 -8.98 -2.23
N LEU A 257 -0.07 -8.69 -2.79
CA LEU A 257 -1.21 -9.61 -2.77
C LEU A 257 -1.39 -10.35 -4.10
N CYS A 258 -0.75 -9.87 -5.17
CA CYS A 258 -0.80 -10.50 -6.49
C CYS A 258 0.37 -11.47 -6.64
N TYR A 259 0.07 -12.75 -6.84
CA TYR A 259 1.07 -13.76 -7.15
C TYR A 259 1.59 -13.60 -8.57
N GLU A 260 2.90 -13.77 -8.74
CA GLU A 260 3.56 -13.84 -10.03
C GLU A 260 4.67 -14.89 -9.93
N LEU A 261 4.99 -15.54 -11.05
CA LEU A 261 6.01 -16.60 -11.07
C LEU A 261 7.39 -16.01 -10.78
N ASN A 262 7.69 -14.86 -11.35
CA ASN A 262 9.01 -14.23 -11.28
C ASN A 262 8.87 -12.79 -10.77
N PHE A 263 9.06 -12.60 -9.47
CA PHE A 263 9.04 -11.28 -8.86
C PHE A 263 10.32 -10.49 -9.16
N PRO A 264 10.23 -9.17 -9.40
CA PRO A 264 11.42 -8.32 -9.53
C PRO A 264 12.23 -8.35 -8.22
N ARG A 265 13.54 -8.54 -8.33
CA ARG A 265 14.45 -8.65 -7.18
C ARG A 265 15.42 -7.48 -7.08
N SER A 266 15.66 -7.03 -5.85
CA SER A 266 16.75 -6.09 -5.54
C SER A 266 18.09 -6.84 -5.53
N PRO A 267 19.17 -6.29 -6.11
CA PRO A 267 20.45 -7.00 -6.23
C PRO A 267 21.12 -7.27 -4.87
N ARG A 268 20.89 -6.41 -3.87
CA ARG A 268 21.49 -6.51 -2.54
C ARG A 268 20.58 -5.91 -1.46
N ILE A 269 20.80 -6.34 -0.21
CA ILE A 269 20.15 -5.76 0.98
C ILE A 269 20.97 -4.54 1.45
N ARG A 270 20.35 -3.36 1.42
CA ARG A 270 20.91 -2.09 1.89
C ARG A 270 20.71 -1.93 3.39
N LYS A 271 21.72 -2.29 4.18
CA LYS A 271 21.66 -2.30 5.66
C LYS A 271 21.33 -0.94 6.27
N SER A 272 21.89 0.16 5.74
CA SER A 272 21.57 1.51 6.22
C SER A 272 20.11 1.90 6.01
N PHE A 273 19.54 1.53 4.85
CA PHE A 273 18.12 1.72 4.57
C PHE A 273 17.26 0.88 5.54
N LEU A 274 17.62 -0.39 5.74
CA LEU A 274 16.93 -1.29 6.66
C LEU A 274 16.92 -0.77 8.10
N LEU A 275 18.08 -0.34 8.62
CA LEU A 275 18.21 0.24 9.96
C LEU A 275 17.40 1.53 10.11
N ARG A 276 17.40 2.40 9.09
CA ARG A 276 16.58 3.61 9.08
C ARG A 276 15.08 3.28 9.15
N ARG A 277 14.60 2.29 8.39
CA ARG A 277 13.21 1.84 8.45
C ARG A 277 12.85 1.26 9.81
N LEU A 278 13.73 0.45 10.38
CA LEU A 278 13.55 -0.10 11.73
C LEU A 278 13.41 1.00 12.79
N PHE A 279 14.29 2.01 12.74
CA PHE A 279 14.22 3.15 13.66
C PHE A 279 12.91 3.94 13.51
N GLU A 280 12.46 4.17 12.28
CA GLU A 280 11.17 4.83 12.01
C GLU A 280 9.97 4.03 12.53
N MET A 281 10.03 2.69 12.43
CA MET A 281 9.01 1.80 12.99
C MET A 281 8.96 1.89 14.52
N VAL A 282 10.10 1.78 15.18
CA VAL A 282 10.20 1.87 16.64
C VAL A 282 9.69 3.23 17.08
N ARG A 283 10.20 4.34 16.54
CA ARG A 283 9.74 5.70 16.90
C ARG A 283 8.22 5.84 16.79
N SER A 284 7.62 5.33 15.71
CA SER A 284 6.19 5.51 15.47
C SER A 284 5.30 4.70 16.42
N THR A 285 5.73 3.52 16.85
CA THR A 285 4.98 2.72 17.85
C THR A 285 4.89 3.41 19.21
N TRP A 286 5.92 4.15 19.62
CA TRP A 286 5.95 4.85 20.91
C TRP A 286 5.17 6.16 20.90
N MET A 287 4.86 6.70 19.72
CA MET A 287 4.00 7.88 19.59
C MET A 287 2.51 7.56 19.83
N VAL A 288 2.07 6.31 19.59
CA VAL A 288 0.65 5.94 19.73
C VAL A 288 0.16 6.09 21.17
N PRO A 289 0.87 5.56 22.20
CA PRO A 289 0.50 5.78 23.60
C PRO A 289 0.54 7.25 24.03
N THR A 290 1.47 8.05 23.49
CA THR A 290 1.55 9.50 23.76
C THR A 290 0.28 10.23 23.31
N ILE A 291 -0.20 9.92 22.10
CA ILE A 291 -1.44 10.52 21.59
C ILE A 291 -2.63 10.03 22.40
N GLN A 292 -2.64 8.75 22.81
CA GLN A 292 -3.69 8.20 23.69
C GLN A 292 -3.72 8.87 25.07
N ASN A 293 -2.58 9.19 25.67
CA ASN A 293 -2.51 9.93 26.94
C ASN A 293 -3.08 11.35 26.84
N SER A 294 -3.18 11.91 25.64
CA SER A 294 -3.82 13.21 25.39
C SER A 294 -5.34 13.09 25.25
N MET A 295 -5.87 11.87 25.13
CA MET A 295 -7.30 11.59 24.99
C MET A 295 -7.89 11.31 26.39
N LYS A 296 -8.37 12.34 27.09
CA LYS A 296 -9.04 12.18 28.38
C LYS A 296 -10.39 11.43 28.23
N PRO A 297 -10.84 10.67 29.25
CA PRO A 297 -12.03 9.82 29.15
C PRO A 297 -13.33 10.61 28.89
N PHE A 298 -14.22 9.98 28.13
CA PHE A 298 -15.55 10.47 27.80
C PHE A 298 -16.54 9.97 28.85
N GLN A 299 -17.14 10.88 29.61
CA GLN A 299 -18.33 10.58 30.40
C GLN A 299 -19.42 11.60 30.09
N ASP A 300 -20.58 11.01 29.82
CA ASP A 300 -21.89 11.54 29.50
C ASP A 300 -21.95 12.43 28.27
N MET A 301 -23.04 12.34 27.48
CA MET A 301 -23.78 13.51 26.94
C MET A 301 -24.69 13.25 25.72
N ASP A 302 -25.68 14.14 25.60
CA ASP A 302 -26.66 14.33 24.52
C ASP A 302 -26.08 14.52 23.10
N PHE A 303 -26.93 14.41 22.06
CA PHE A 303 -26.56 14.43 20.64
C PHE A 303 -25.73 15.65 20.18
N SER A 304 -26.06 16.86 20.63
CA SER A 304 -25.31 18.09 20.28
C SER A 304 -23.85 18.06 20.78
N ARG A 305 -23.71 17.54 22.00
CA ARG A 305 -22.45 17.39 22.71
C ARG A 305 -21.63 16.20 22.17
N MET A 306 -22.28 15.16 21.67
CA MET A 306 -21.64 14.08 20.91
C MET A 306 -20.99 14.62 19.62
N MET A 307 -21.66 15.51 18.88
CA MET A 307 -21.11 16.13 17.67
C MET A 307 -19.88 17.00 17.96
N GLU A 308 -19.95 17.83 19.01
CA GLU A 308 -18.81 18.65 19.47
C GLU A 308 -17.61 17.77 19.86
N ARG A 309 -17.86 16.68 20.61
CA ARG A 309 -16.82 15.72 21.00
C ARG A 309 -16.25 14.96 19.81
N MET A 310 -17.09 14.56 18.85
CA MET A 310 -16.66 13.89 17.61
C MET A 310 -15.68 14.77 16.83
N LEU A 311 -15.96 16.06 16.70
CA LEU A 311 -15.07 17.03 16.05
C LEU A 311 -13.74 17.20 16.81
N LYS A 312 -13.77 17.25 18.16
CA LYS A 312 -12.56 17.29 18.99
C LYS A 312 -11.67 16.05 18.81
N LEU A 313 -12.28 14.88 18.59
CA LEU A 313 -11.56 13.61 18.41
C LEU A 313 -11.13 13.31 16.98
N ALA A 314 -11.82 13.90 15.99
CA ALA A 314 -11.53 13.66 14.59
C ALA A 314 -10.08 14.02 14.23
N VAL A 315 -9.53 15.10 14.80
CA VAL A 315 -8.15 15.54 14.53
C VAL A 315 -7.11 14.57 15.12
N PRO A 316 -7.09 14.25 16.44
CA PRO A 316 -6.17 13.24 16.97
C PRO A 316 -6.31 11.88 16.30
N ASN A 317 -7.54 11.43 16.03
CA ASN A 317 -7.81 10.18 15.33
C ASN A 317 -7.20 10.18 13.92
N HIS A 318 -7.42 11.25 13.15
CA HIS A 318 -6.84 11.40 11.83
C HIS A 318 -5.30 11.37 11.87
N LEU A 319 -4.68 12.03 12.85
CA LEU A 319 -3.23 11.98 13.04
C LEU A 319 -2.73 10.56 13.32
N ILE A 320 -3.43 9.79 14.17
CA ILE A 320 -3.12 8.37 14.40
C ILE A 320 -3.20 7.57 13.09
N TRP A 321 -4.22 7.80 12.27
CA TRP A 321 -4.36 7.15 10.96
C TRP A 321 -3.24 7.51 9.98
N LEU A 322 -2.79 8.77 9.94
CA LEU A 322 -1.65 9.19 9.13
C LEU A 322 -0.34 8.55 9.61
N ILE A 323 -0.13 8.48 10.93
CA ILE A 323 1.03 7.82 11.53
C ILE A 323 0.98 6.32 11.23
N PHE A 324 -0.18 5.68 11.39
CA PHE A 324 -0.39 4.27 11.06
C PHE A 324 -0.11 4.01 9.57
N PHE A 325 -0.59 4.88 8.69
CA PHE A 325 -0.33 4.79 7.25
C PHE A 325 1.18 4.81 6.96
N TYR A 326 1.91 5.80 7.49
CA TYR A 326 3.36 5.90 7.31
C TYR A 326 4.12 4.73 7.95
N TRP A 327 3.71 4.33 9.15
CA TRP A 327 4.32 3.21 9.86
C TRP A 327 4.14 1.91 9.08
N PHE A 328 2.93 1.58 8.66
CA PHE A 328 2.61 0.31 7.99
C PHE A 328 3.05 0.29 6.53
N PHE A 329 2.48 1.16 5.68
CA PHE A 329 2.68 1.13 4.22
C PHE A 329 4.06 1.63 3.78
N HIS A 330 4.62 2.60 4.50
CA HIS A 330 5.95 3.10 4.16
C HIS A 330 7.05 2.36 4.91
N SER A 331 7.01 2.30 6.24
CA SER A 331 8.15 1.79 7.01
C SER A 331 8.19 0.26 7.05
N SER A 332 7.11 -0.38 7.52
CA SER A 332 7.03 -1.83 7.69
C SER A 332 7.08 -2.58 6.36
N MET A 333 6.31 -2.17 5.35
CA MET A 333 6.34 -2.83 4.04
C MET A 333 7.68 -2.67 3.31
N ASN A 334 8.35 -1.51 3.39
CA ASN A 334 9.70 -1.37 2.82
C ASN A 334 10.75 -2.15 3.60
N PHE A 335 10.60 -2.30 4.91
CA PHE A 335 11.46 -3.16 5.72
C PHE A 335 11.36 -4.61 5.26
N VAL A 336 10.14 -5.14 5.16
CA VAL A 336 9.88 -6.50 4.66
C VAL A 336 10.35 -6.67 3.21
N ALA A 337 10.10 -5.68 2.35
CA ALA A 337 10.55 -5.71 0.96
C ALA A 337 12.08 -5.77 0.85
N GLU A 338 12.80 -4.96 1.64
CA GLU A 338 14.26 -4.95 1.64
C GLU A 338 14.82 -6.27 2.19
N LEU A 339 14.23 -6.82 3.26
CA LEU A 339 14.63 -8.10 3.84
C LEU A 339 14.48 -9.27 2.84
N LEU A 340 13.38 -9.26 2.08
CA LEU A 340 13.07 -10.27 1.07
C LEU A 340 13.69 -9.99 -0.31
N GLN A 341 14.44 -8.88 -0.46
CA GLN A 341 14.95 -8.39 -1.73
C GLN A 341 13.85 -8.21 -2.79
N PHE A 342 12.65 -7.82 -2.38
CA PHE A 342 11.54 -7.50 -3.27
C PHE A 342 11.76 -6.12 -3.92
N GLY A 343 11.71 -6.10 -5.26
CA GLY A 343 12.02 -4.94 -6.09
C GLY A 343 10.84 -3.98 -6.30
N ASP A 344 9.61 -4.49 -6.34
CA ASP A 344 8.41 -3.64 -6.48
C ASP A 344 8.07 -3.01 -5.13
N ARG A 345 8.33 -1.72 -4.98
CA ARG A 345 8.11 -0.98 -3.73
C ARG A 345 7.02 0.08 -3.86
N GLU A 346 6.21 -0.03 -4.90
CA GLU A 346 5.08 0.86 -5.14
C GLU A 346 3.87 0.41 -4.30
N PHE A 347 3.92 0.67 -2.99
CA PHE A 347 2.84 0.29 -2.06
C PHE A 347 1.72 1.33 -2.01
N TYR A 348 2.02 2.58 -2.36
CA TYR A 348 1.08 3.70 -2.40
C TYR A 348 1.58 4.75 -3.39
N ARG A 349 0.68 5.63 -3.84
CA ARG A 349 0.95 6.78 -4.71
C ARG A 349 0.60 8.09 -3.98
N ASP A 350 0.61 9.21 -4.69
CA ASP A 350 0.36 10.56 -4.17
C ASP A 350 -1.12 10.82 -3.82
N TRP A 351 -1.71 9.95 -3.01
CA TRP A 351 -3.12 10.01 -2.61
C TRP A 351 -3.47 11.29 -1.82
N TRP A 352 -2.51 12.00 -1.24
CA TRP A 352 -2.75 13.28 -0.57
C TRP A 352 -3.13 14.41 -1.56
N ASN A 353 -2.77 14.27 -2.84
CA ASN A 353 -3.13 15.19 -3.92
C ASN A 353 -4.41 14.77 -4.65
N SER A 354 -5.19 13.84 -4.11
CA SER A 354 -6.40 13.32 -4.76
C SER A 354 -7.45 14.41 -4.94
N GLU A 355 -7.85 14.72 -6.17
CA GLU A 355 -8.98 15.62 -6.44
C GLU A 355 -10.35 14.91 -6.37
N THR A 356 -10.33 13.57 -6.45
CA THR A 356 -11.54 12.75 -6.41
C THR A 356 -11.39 11.60 -5.42
N VAL A 357 -12.49 11.21 -4.79
CA VAL A 357 -12.55 10.07 -3.87
C VAL A 357 -12.13 8.77 -4.57
N THR A 358 -12.46 8.63 -5.85
CA THR A 358 -12.03 7.47 -6.65
C THR A 358 -10.52 7.41 -6.83
N TYR A 359 -9.86 8.54 -7.10
CA TYR A 359 -8.40 8.59 -7.19
C TYR A 359 -7.75 8.27 -5.85
N PHE A 360 -8.31 8.73 -4.73
CA PHE A 360 -7.81 8.37 -3.40
C PHE A 360 -7.82 6.85 -3.18
N TRP A 361 -8.96 6.19 -3.39
CA TRP A 361 -9.10 4.76 -3.14
C TRP A 361 -8.24 3.87 -4.07
N SER A 362 -7.87 4.36 -5.27
CA SER A 362 -6.94 3.65 -6.14
C SER A 362 -5.46 3.82 -5.78
N ASN A 363 -5.12 4.82 -4.96
CA ASN A 363 -3.73 5.23 -4.75
C ASN A 363 -3.23 5.07 -3.30
N TRP A 364 -4.13 4.88 -2.33
CA TRP A 364 -3.74 4.74 -0.92
C TRP A 364 -3.06 3.40 -0.62
N ASN A 365 -3.63 2.28 -1.09
CA ASN A 365 -3.14 0.91 -0.86
C ASN A 365 -3.11 0.17 -2.19
N ILE A 366 -1.98 0.30 -2.88
CA ILE A 366 -1.77 -0.25 -4.22
C ILE A 366 -1.83 -1.79 -4.23
N PRO A 367 -1.29 -2.54 -3.25
CA PRO A 367 -1.43 -4.00 -3.23
C PRO A 367 -2.88 -4.48 -3.29
N VAL A 368 -3.75 -3.91 -2.44
CA VAL A 368 -5.18 -4.27 -2.44
C VAL A 368 -5.85 -3.77 -3.71
N HIS A 369 -5.54 -2.57 -4.17
CA HIS A 369 -6.11 -2.03 -5.41
C HIS A 369 -5.76 -2.90 -6.63
N LYS A 370 -4.47 -3.27 -6.81
CA LYS A 370 -4.00 -4.16 -7.88
C LYS A 370 -4.68 -5.53 -7.80
N TRP A 371 -4.86 -6.08 -6.61
CA TRP A 371 -5.57 -7.34 -6.39
C TRP A 371 -7.04 -7.25 -6.80
N CYS A 372 -7.76 -6.24 -6.29
CA CYS A 372 -9.16 -6.00 -6.65
C CYS A 372 -9.32 -5.79 -8.16
N LEU A 373 -8.40 -5.08 -8.80
CA LEU A 373 -8.43 -4.85 -10.24
C LEU A 373 -8.25 -6.15 -11.03
N ARG A 374 -7.22 -6.95 -10.71
CA ARG A 374 -6.81 -8.15 -11.47
C ARG A 374 -7.71 -9.36 -11.23
N HIS A 375 -8.08 -9.62 -9.98
CA HIS A 375 -8.73 -10.86 -9.57
C HIS A 375 -10.24 -10.75 -9.37
N PHE A 376 -10.77 -9.52 -9.27
CA PHE A 376 -12.19 -9.30 -9.02
C PHE A 376 -12.85 -8.46 -10.11
N TYR A 377 -12.38 -7.22 -10.31
CA TYR A 377 -12.96 -6.28 -11.26
C TYR A 377 -12.81 -6.74 -12.72
N GLN A 378 -11.59 -7.06 -13.17
CA GLN A 378 -11.36 -7.49 -14.57
C GLN A 378 -12.15 -8.76 -14.93
N PRO A 379 -12.19 -9.83 -14.10
CA PRO A 379 -13.02 -11.00 -14.38
C PRO A 379 -14.52 -10.68 -14.48
N ILE A 380 -15.06 -9.84 -13.58
CA ILE A 380 -16.46 -9.38 -13.64
C ILE A 380 -16.72 -8.60 -14.93
N MET A 381 -15.82 -7.69 -15.30
CA MET A 381 -15.92 -6.93 -16.54
C MET A 381 -15.84 -7.82 -17.80
N ARG A 382 -14.98 -8.84 -17.81
CA ARG A 382 -14.87 -9.82 -18.92
C ARG A 382 -16.14 -10.65 -19.11
N ARG A 383 -16.96 -10.80 -18.06
CA ARG A 383 -18.28 -11.45 -18.13
C ARG A 383 -19.41 -10.53 -18.65
N GLY A 384 -19.11 -9.29 -19.03
CA GLY A 384 -20.08 -8.36 -19.60
C GLY A 384 -20.89 -7.54 -18.59
N VAL A 385 -20.51 -7.56 -17.30
CA VAL A 385 -21.20 -6.76 -16.27
C VAL A 385 -20.89 -5.28 -16.44
N SER A 386 -21.86 -4.40 -16.13
CA SER A 386 -21.69 -2.95 -16.26
C SER A 386 -20.61 -2.40 -15.32
N LYS A 387 -19.92 -1.34 -15.75
CA LYS A 387 -18.84 -0.69 -14.98
C LYS A 387 -19.30 -0.24 -13.59
N TRP A 388 -20.55 0.24 -13.48
CA TRP A 388 -21.09 0.74 -12.23
C TRP A 388 -21.33 -0.41 -11.24
N VAL A 389 -21.96 -1.51 -11.69
CA VAL A 389 -22.17 -2.71 -10.88
C VAL A 389 -20.83 -3.33 -10.44
N ALA A 390 -19.85 -3.41 -11.34
CA ALA A 390 -18.52 -3.92 -11.01
C ALA A 390 -17.80 -3.06 -9.95
N ARG A 391 -17.92 -1.72 -10.01
CA ARG A 391 -17.38 -0.82 -8.98
C ARG A 391 -18.09 -1.00 -7.65
N THR A 392 -19.42 -1.03 -7.64
CA THR A 392 -20.22 -1.25 -6.42
C THR A 392 -19.89 -2.60 -5.78
N ALA A 393 -19.69 -3.66 -6.58
CA ALA A 393 -19.27 -4.96 -6.08
C ALA A 393 -17.89 -4.92 -5.38
N VAL A 394 -16.92 -4.16 -5.93
CA VAL A 394 -15.61 -3.96 -5.27
C VAL A 394 -15.78 -3.24 -3.93
N PHE A 395 -16.63 -2.21 -3.88
CA PHE A 395 -16.91 -1.49 -2.63
C PHE A 395 -17.61 -2.38 -1.58
N LEU A 396 -18.57 -3.22 -2.00
CA LEU A 396 -19.23 -4.20 -1.13
C LEU A 396 -18.24 -5.23 -0.57
N LEU A 397 -17.35 -5.76 -1.42
CA LEU A 397 -16.29 -6.67 -0.97
C LEU A 397 -15.36 -5.99 0.04
N SER A 398 -14.98 -4.74 -0.21
CA SER A 398 -14.17 -3.97 0.71
C SER A 398 -14.91 -3.71 2.04
N ALA A 399 -16.19 -3.32 1.98
CA ALA A 399 -17.02 -3.06 3.15
C ALA A 399 -17.17 -4.31 4.04
N PHE A 400 -17.34 -5.48 3.42
CA PHE A 400 -17.34 -6.77 4.12
C PHE A 400 -16.05 -6.98 4.93
N PHE A 401 -14.87 -6.80 4.33
CA PHE A 401 -13.61 -7.00 5.05
C PHE A 401 -13.35 -5.94 6.14
N HIS A 402 -13.77 -4.68 5.93
CA HIS A 402 -13.65 -3.65 6.96
C HIS A 402 -14.54 -3.97 8.16
N GLU A 403 -15.79 -4.36 7.92
CA GLU A 403 -16.69 -4.80 8.98
C GLU A 403 -16.15 -6.06 9.66
N TYR A 404 -15.69 -7.06 8.91
CA TYR A 404 -15.11 -8.30 9.45
C TYR A 404 -13.92 -8.04 10.39
N LEU A 405 -13.00 -7.16 10.00
CA LEU A 405 -11.80 -6.85 10.79
C LEU A 405 -12.09 -6.01 12.04
N VAL A 406 -13.18 -5.24 12.07
CA VAL A 406 -13.55 -4.39 13.22
C VAL A 406 -14.57 -5.08 14.13
N SER A 407 -15.65 -5.63 13.58
CA SER A 407 -16.76 -6.21 14.33
C SER A 407 -16.39 -7.50 15.05
N VAL A 408 -15.67 -8.42 14.40
CA VAL A 408 -15.40 -9.76 14.94
C VAL A 408 -14.49 -9.70 16.17
N PRO A 409 -13.34 -8.98 16.17
CA PRO A 409 -12.48 -8.89 17.35
C PRO A 409 -13.13 -8.17 18.53
N LEU A 410 -14.00 -7.20 18.26
CA LEU A 410 -14.75 -6.47 19.27
C LEU A 410 -16.02 -7.20 19.72
N LYS A 411 -16.42 -8.25 18.99
CA LYS A 411 -17.68 -9.00 19.18
C LYS A 411 -18.92 -8.09 19.08
N MET A 412 -18.87 -7.06 18.24
CA MET A 412 -19.92 -6.05 18.08
C MET A 412 -20.35 -5.92 16.62
N PHE A 413 -21.59 -6.29 16.29
CA PHE A 413 -22.11 -6.31 14.92
C PHE A 413 -23.08 -5.15 14.65
N ARG A 414 -22.57 -3.92 14.66
CA ARG A 414 -23.39 -2.70 14.45
C ARG A 414 -23.47 -2.23 12.99
N LEU A 415 -22.65 -2.80 12.11
CA LEU A 415 -22.58 -2.46 10.67
C LEU A 415 -22.20 -1.00 10.36
N TRP A 416 -21.61 -0.27 11.31
CA TRP A 416 -21.23 1.13 11.09
C TRP A 416 -20.06 1.28 10.12
N ALA A 417 -19.08 0.36 10.15
CA ALA A 417 -17.95 0.42 9.23
C ALA A 417 -18.40 0.05 7.80
N PHE A 418 -19.30 -0.93 7.69
CA PHE A 418 -19.97 -1.28 6.44
C PHE A 418 -20.73 -0.08 5.85
N MET A 419 -21.61 0.55 6.64
CA MET A 419 -22.39 1.72 6.19
C MET A 419 -21.49 2.91 5.85
N GLY A 420 -20.42 3.11 6.61
CA GLY A 420 -19.40 4.13 6.33
C GLY A 420 -18.70 3.94 4.99
N MET A 421 -18.38 2.69 4.60
CA MET A 421 -17.85 2.37 3.27
C MET A 421 -18.90 2.59 2.17
N MET A 422 -20.14 2.18 2.39
CA MET A 422 -21.20 2.34 1.39
C MET A 422 -21.57 3.80 1.15
N ALA A 423 -21.52 4.65 2.18
CA ALA A 423 -21.71 6.10 2.08
C ALA A 423 -20.63 6.80 1.24
N GLN A 424 -19.46 6.19 1.01
CA GLN A 424 -18.42 6.74 0.12
C GLN A 424 -18.84 6.71 -1.35
N ILE A 425 -19.75 5.82 -1.76
CA ILE A 425 -20.20 5.73 -3.16
C ILE A 425 -20.97 6.99 -3.59
N PRO A 426 -22.05 7.41 -2.88
CA PRO A 426 -22.75 8.66 -3.21
C PRO A 426 -21.86 9.88 -3.00
N LEU A 427 -20.99 9.87 -1.98
CA LEU A 427 -20.01 10.95 -1.77
C LEU A 427 -19.04 11.08 -2.95
N ALA A 428 -18.52 9.96 -3.46
CA ALA A 428 -17.61 9.97 -4.62
C ALA A 428 -18.30 10.53 -5.86
N TRP A 429 -19.57 10.17 -6.09
CA TRP A 429 -20.37 10.74 -7.16
C TRP A 429 -20.53 12.25 -6.98
N PHE A 430 -20.93 12.71 -5.78
CA PHE A 430 -21.10 14.12 -5.46
C PHE A 430 -19.82 14.93 -5.68
N VAL A 431 -18.71 14.52 -5.08
CA VAL A 431 -17.42 15.21 -5.21
C VAL A 431 -17.00 15.27 -6.68
N SER A 432 -17.12 14.16 -7.43
CA SER A 432 -16.76 14.13 -8.85
C SER A 432 -17.64 15.01 -9.75
N ARG A 433 -18.90 15.25 -9.34
CA ARG A 433 -19.86 16.01 -10.12
C ARG A 433 -19.77 17.51 -9.85
N PHE A 434 -19.58 17.90 -8.59
CA PHE A 434 -19.73 19.29 -8.14
C PHE A 434 -18.42 19.98 -7.77
N LEU A 435 -17.36 19.24 -7.40
CA LEU A 435 -16.10 19.81 -6.94
C LEU A 435 -14.96 19.47 -7.91
N ARG A 436 -14.04 20.42 -8.13
CA ARG A 436 -12.90 20.27 -9.05
C ARG A 436 -11.64 20.89 -8.45
N GLY A 437 -10.47 20.37 -8.83
CA GLY A 437 -9.18 20.89 -8.39
C GLY A 437 -9.03 20.86 -6.86
N ASN A 438 -8.54 21.98 -6.31
CA ASN A 438 -8.27 22.12 -4.88
C ASN A 438 -9.51 21.93 -3.99
N TYR A 439 -10.71 22.28 -4.46
CA TYR A 439 -11.94 22.05 -3.71
C TYR A 439 -12.32 20.56 -3.65
N GLY A 440 -12.05 19.82 -4.73
CA GLY A 440 -12.18 18.37 -4.73
C GLY A 440 -11.21 17.72 -3.74
N ASN A 441 -9.96 18.20 -3.71
CA ASN A 441 -8.97 17.75 -2.74
C ASN A 441 -9.38 18.05 -1.29
N ALA A 442 -9.87 19.26 -1.01
CA ALA A 442 -10.39 19.61 0.32
C ALA A 442 -11.55 18.69 0.74
N ALA A 443 -12.47 18.35 -0.17
CA ALA A 443 -13.55 17.43 0.14
C ALA A 443 -13.07 15.99 0.42
N VAL A 444 -12.03 15.52 -0.27
CA VAL A 444 -11.39 14.24 0.06
C VAL A 444 -10.77 14.30 1.46
N TRP A 445 -10.07 15.36 1.82
CA TRP A 445 -9.51 15.50 3.17
C TRP A 445 -10.59 15.54 4.27
N ILE A 446 -11.68 16.28 4.04
CA ILE A 446 -12.83 16.32 4.97
C ILE A 446 -13.41 14.91 5.14
N SER A 447 -13.55 14.15 4.04
CA SER A 447 -14.08 12.78 4.13
C SER A 447 -13.13 11.82 4.86
N LEU A 448 -11.82 12.03 4.79
CA LEU A 448 -10.83 11.25 5.55
C LEU A 448 -10.79 11.60 7.03
N ILE A 449 -11.15 12.83 7.40
CA ILE A 449 -11.20 13.24 8.81
C ILE A 449 -12.51 12.76 9.46
N ILE A 450 -13.64 12.93 8.78
CA ILE A 450 -14.98 12.69 9.35
C ILE A 450 -15.55 11.32 9.01
N GLY A 451 -15.14 10.69 7.91
CA GLY A 451 -15.79 9.48 7.39
C GLY A 451 -15.39 8.20 8.12
N GLN A 452 -14.53 7.40 7.47
CA GLN A 452 -14.17 6.06 7.93
C GLN A 452 -13.53 6.01 9.33
N PRO A 453 -12.57 6.89 9.67
CA PRO A 453 -11.95 6.86 11.00
C PRO A 453 -12.91 7.10 12.15
N VAL A 454 -13.97 7.89 11.94
CA VAL A 454 -14.99 8.13 12.98
C VAL A 454 -15.82 6.88 13.20
N ALA A 455 -16.18 6.14 12.14
CA ALA A 455 -16.93 4.89 12.29
C ALA A 455 -16.18 3.89 13.18
N VAL A 456 -14.86 3.75 12.99
CA VAL A 456 -14.00 2.89 13.83
C VAL A 456 -13.89 3.42 15.26
N LEU A 457 -13.81 4.74 15.43
CA LEU A 457 -13.79 5.38 16.75
C LEU A 457 -15.07 5.09 17.55
N MET A 458 -16.24 5.09 16.90
CA MET A 458 -17.51 4.74 17.56
C MET A 458 -17.51 3.31 18.08
N TYR A 459 -16.96 2.34 17.31
CA TYR A 459 -16.78 0.97 17.80
C TYR A 459 -15.87 0.91 19.03
N PHE A 460 -14.75 1.61 19.00
CA PHE A 460 -13.80 1.63 20.12
C PHE A 460 -14.41 2.29 21.37
N HIS A 461 -15.15 3.38 21.18
CA HIS A 461 -15.89 4.04 22.25
C HIS A 461 -16.85 3.08 22.94
N ASP A 462 -17.70 2.40 22.18
CA ASP A 462 -18.69 1.51 22.77
C ASP A 462 -18.06 0.28 23.42
N TYR A 463 -17.00 -0.24 22.82
CA TYR A 463 -16.22 -1.30 23.45
C TYR A 463 -15.67 -0.85 24.81
N TYR A 464 -15.11 0.36 24.88
CA TYR A 464 -14.56 0.92 26.12
C TYR A 464 -15.65 1.13 27.18
N VAL A 465 -16.79 1.72 26.79
CA VAL A 465 -17.93 1.93 27.69
C VAL A 465 -18.46 0.62 28.25
N LEU A 466 -18.63 -0.41 27.41
CA LEU A 466 -19.17 -1.70 27.84
C LEU A 466 -18.25 -2.48 28.80
N HIS A 467 -16.92 -2.31 28.72
CA HIS A 467 -15.96 -3.13 29.47
C HIS A 467 -15.30 -2.42 30.66
N TYR A 468 -15.19 -1.08 30.62
CA TYR A 468 -14.42 -0.32 31.62
C TYR A 468 -15.26 0.68 32.41
N VAL A 469 -16.51 0.92 32.02
CA VAL A 469 -17.43 1.77 32.80
C VAL A 469 -18.37 0.87 33.59
N PRO A 470 -18.42 0.98 34.93
CA PRO A 470 -19.40 0.27 35.74
C PRO A 470 -20.81 0.68 35.29
N GLN A 471 -21.67 -0.28 34.97
CA GLN A 471 -23.10 0.00 34.80
C GLN A 471 -23.66 0.31 36.19
N SER A 472 -23.93 1.58 36.45
CA SER A 472 -24.58 2.07 37.68
C SER A 472 -26.05 1.71 37.72
#